data_AF-J1IRT9-F1
#
_entry.id   AF-J1IRT9-F1
#
_cell.length_a   1.000
_cell.length_b   1.000
_cell.length_c   1.000
_cell.angle_alpha   90.00
_cell.angle_beta   90.00
_cell.angle_gamma   90.00
#
_symmetry.space_group_name_H-M   'P 1'
#
loop_
_entity.id
_entity.type
_entity.pdbx_description
1 polymer ?
#
loop_
_entity_poly.entity_id
_entity_poly.type
_entity_poly.pdbx_seq_one_letter_code
_entity_poly.pdbx_strand_id
1 'polypeptide(L)'
;MNKVLITTLLLCTGLITAGCEKTYSVAEFKKDKKLMEEWVVKCGVSGNSKNCENARLAAAELRKEYYHNLANELLEDNQEQKKSEKTEK
;
A
#
# COMPACT_ATOMS: atom_id res chain seq x y z
N MET A 1 43.76 23.48 12.96
CA MET A 1 42.76 23.78 11.92
C MET A 1 42.18 22.54 11.20
N ASN A 2 42.47 21.29 11.61
CA ASN A 2 41.81 20.09 11.03
C ASN A 2 40.53 19.65 11.76
N LYS A 3 40.32 20.08 13.02
CA LYS A 3 39.19 19.60 13.84
C LYS A 3 37.84 20.08 13.31
N VAL A 4 37.77 21.30 12.79
CA VAL A 4 36.55 21.89 12.21
C VAL A 4 36.12 21.14 10.95
N LEU A 5 37.06 20.77 10.07
CA LEU A 5 36.76 20.04 8.85
C LEU A 5 36.19 18.64 9.12
N ILE A 6 36.72 17.93 10.12
CA ILE A 6 36.24 16.59 10.50
C ILE A 6 34.81 16.66 11.07
N THR A 7 34.51 17.67 11.89
CA THR A 7 33.16 17.85 12.44
C THR A 7 32.14 18.22 11.36
N THR A 8 32.52 19.04 10.38
CA THR A 8 31.62 19.38 9.25
C THR A 8 31.37 18.17 8.35
N LEU A 9 32.37 17.33 8.12
CA LEU A 9 32.22 16.11 7.31
C LEU A 9 31.25 15.10 7.95
N LEU A 10 31.36 14.88 9.27
CA LEU A 10 30.46 13.99 10.02
C LEU A 10 29.02 14.50 10.07
N LEU A 11 28.82 15.81 10.17
CA LEU A 11 27.50 16.43 10.11
C LEU A 11 26.86 16.25 8.72
N CYS A 12 27.63 16.34 7.63
CA CYS A 12 27.13 16.09 6.28
C CYS A 12 26.67 14.63 6.09
N THR A 13 27.40 13.64 6.63
CA THR A 13 26.98 12.23 6.55
C THR A 13 25.72 11.95 7.38
N GLY A 14 25.55 12.64 8.51
CA GLY A 14 24.34 12.56 9.34
C GLY A 14 23.13 13.30 8.79
N LEU A 15 23.32 14.34 7.97
CA LEU A 15 22.24 15.10 7.31
C LEU A 15 21.66 14.40 6.09
N ILE A 16 22.42 13.51 5.42
CA ILE A 16 21.92 12.76 4.26
C ILE A 16 20.82 11.76 4.65
N THR A 17 20.80 11.28 5.91
CA THR A 17 19.75 10.35 6.37
C THR A 17 18.41 11.03 6.65
N ALA A 18 18.40 12.36 6.86
CA ALA A 18 17.16 13.13 7.04
C ALA A 18 16.40 13.41 5.72
N GLY A 19 17.00 13.08 4.56
CA GLY A 19 16.39 13.21 3.23
C GLY A 19 16.07 11.89 2.53
N CYS A 20 16.52 10.76 3.05
CA CYS A 20 16.20 9.44 2.48
C CYS A 20 14.90 8.91 3.07
N GLU A 21 13.79 9.33 2.48
CA GLU A 21 12.49 8.74 2.77
C GLU A 21 12.53 7.24 2.47
N LYS A 22 12.25 6.39 3.49
CA LYS A 22 12.22 4.93 3.34
C LYS A 22 11.30 4.57 2.17
N THR A 23 11.80 3.78 1.22
CA THR A 23 10.94 3.21 0.18
C THR A 23 10.25 1.97 0.74
N TYR A 24 8.93 2.02 0.86
CA TYR A 24 8.08 0.92 1.30
C TYR A 24 7.67 0.08 0.10
N SER A 25 7.72 -1.24 0.27
CA SER A 25 7.25 -2.21 -0.74
C SER A 25 5.72 -2.26 -0.81
N VAL A 26 5.20 -2.77 -1.92
CA VAL A 26 3.75 -3.08 -2.09
C VAL A 26 3.26 -4.00 -0.98
N ALA A 27 4.06 -5.01 -0.60
CA ALA A 27 3.69 -5.97 0.45
C ALA A 27 3.59 -5.32 1.84
N GLU A 28 4.45 -4.37 2.18
CA GLU A 28 4.35 -3.59 3.42
C GLU A 28 3.05 -2.77 3.43
N PHE A 29 2.74 -2.08 2.33
CA PHE A 29 1.50 -1.32 2.18
C PHE A 29 0.23 -2.18 2.31
N LYS A 30 0.23 -3.41 1.79
CA LYS A 30 -0.93 -4.32 1.90
C LYS A 30 -1.17 -4.81 3.34
N LYS A 31 -0.10 -4.92 4.14
CA LYS A 31 -0.17 -5.44 5.51
C LYS A 31 -0.49 -4.38 6.54
N ASP A 32 -0.06 -3.13 6.31
CA ASP A 32 -0.23 -2.04 7.26
C ASP A 32 -1.23 -1.00 6.73
N LYS A 33 -2.44 -1.07 7.28
CA LYS A 33 -3.54 -0.16 6.94
C LYS A 33 -3.21 1.29 7.28
N LYS A 34 -2.55 1.54 8.41
CA LYS A 34 -2.24 2.92 8.84
C LYS A 34 -1.20 3.54 7.92
N LEU A 35 -0.17 2.77 7.57
CA LEU A 35 0.82 3.18 6.57
C LEU A 35 0.15 3.51 5.24
N MET A 36 -0.77 2.67 4.76
CA MET A 36 -1.53 2.94 3.54
C MET A 36 -2.31 4.25 3.62
N GLU A 37 -3.08 4.48 4.70
CA GLU A 37 -3.89 5.68 4.88
C GLU A 37 -3.05 6.96 4.89
N GLU A 38 -1.95 6.97 5.64
CA GLU A 38 -1.01 8.09 5.70
C GLU A 38 -0.44 8.41 4.32
N TRP A 39 -0.06 7.39 3.56
CA TRP A 39 0.53 7.56 2.24
C TRP A 39 -0.50 7.94 1.17
N VAL A 40 -1.73 7.44 1.24
CA VAL A 40 -2.81 7.88 0.34
C VAL A 40 -3.07 9.39 0.52
N VAL A 41 -3.13 9.86 1.77
CA VAL A 41 -3.28 11.30 2.07
C VAL A 41 -2.08 12.08 1.58
N LYS A 42 -0.86 11.60 1.87
CA LYS A 42 0.39 12.27 1.48
C LYS A 42 0.56 12.36 -0.04
N CYS A 43 0.17 11.32 -0.77
CA CYS A 43 0.31 11.28 -2.22
C CYS A 43 -0.74 12.13 -2.93
N GLY A 44 -1.94 12.29 -2.36
CA GLY A 44 -3.03 13.00 -3.00
C GLY A 44 -3.23 12.59 -4.46
N VAL A 45 -3.55 13.55 -5.32
CA VAL A 45 -3.77 13.30 -6.76
C VAL A 45 -2.45 13.29 -7.55
N SER A 46 -1.45 14.08 -7.15
CA SER A 46 -0.25 14.38 -7.97
C SER A 46 1.07 13.80 -7.46
N GLY A 47 1.10 13.16 -6.29
CA GLY A 47 2.32 12.59 -5.73
C GLY A 47 2.91 11.52 -6.64
N ASN A 48 4.18 11.66 -7.02
CA ASN A 48 4.87 10.80 -8.00
C ASN A 48 6.08 10.06 -7.40
N SER A 49 6.23 10.05 -6.06
CA SER A 49 7.30 9.30 -5.41
C SER A 49 7.11 7.79 -5.61
N LYS A 50 8.19 7.02 -5.46
CA LYS A 50 8.10 5.55 -5.57
C LYS A 50 7.12 4.95 -4.56
N ASN A 51 7.02 5.54 -3.39
CA ASN A 51 6.04 5.14 -2.38
C ASN A 51 4.59 5.44 -2.80
N CYS A 52 4.35 6.54 -3.51
CA CYS A 52 3.03 6.81 -4.07
C CYS A 52 2.64 5.81 -5.16
N GLU A 53 3.59 5.40 -6.00
CA GLU A 53 3.37 4.32 -6.97
C GLU A 53 3.06 3.00 -6.26
N ASN A 54 3.87 2.62 -5.27
CA ASN A 54 3.69 1.38 -4.53
C ASN A 54 2.38 1.36 -3.71
N ALA A 55 1.99 2.47 -3.10
CA ALA A 55 0.73 2.60 -2.38
C ALA A 55 -0.48 2.45 -3.32
N ARG A 56 -0.44 3.10 -4.50
CA ARG A 56 -1.51 2.97 -5.52
C ARG A 56 -1.61 1.54 -6.05
N LEU A 57 -0.48 0.90 -6.31
CA LEU A 57 -0.45 -0.49 -6.77
C LEU A 57 -1.02 -1.43 -5.70
N ALA A 58 -0.59 -1.29 -4.45
CA ALA A 58 -1.12 -2.07 -3.33
C ALA A 58 -2.64 -1.85 -3.15
N ALA A 59 -3.13 -0.60 -3.23
CA ALA A 59 -4.56 -0.31 -3.15
C ALA A 59 -5.36 -0.92 -4.33
N ALA A 60 -4.80 -0.91 -5.54
CA ALA A 60 -5.42 -1.53 -6.72
C ALA A 60 -5.49 -3.07 -6.59
N GLU A 61 -4.43 -3.71 -6.09
CA GLU A 61 -4.43 -5.15 -5.82
C GLU A 61 -5.46 -5.56 -4.77
N LEU A 62 -5.52 -4.84 -3.63
CA LEU A 62 -6.50 -5.10 -2.58
C LEU A 62 -7.93 -4.94 -3.10
N ARG A 63 -8.18 -3.90 -3.91
CA ARG A 63 -9.48 -3.69 -4.53
C ARG A 63 -9.86 -4.83 -5.48
N LYS A 64 -8.91 -5.29 -6.29
CA LYS A 64 -9.13 -6.42 -7.20
C LYS A 64 -9.46 -7.69 -6.43
N GLU A 65 -8.71 -7.98 -5.37
CA GLU A 65 -8.95 -9.14 -4.50
C GLU A 65 -10.33 -9.06 -3.85
N TYR A 66 -10.69 -7.90 -3.31
CA TYR A 66 -12.02 -7.67 -2.72
C TYR A 66 -13.15 -7.97 -3.72
N TYR A 67 -13.10 -7.40 -4.93
CA TYR A 67 -14.15 -7.63 -5.92
C TYR A 67 -14.16 -9.06 -6.47
N HIS A 68 -13.01 -9.72 -6.55
CA HIS A 68 -12.94 -11.13 -6.93
C HIS A 68 -13.63 -12.01 -5.88
N ASN A 69 -13.36 -11.77 -4.60
CA ASN A 69 -13.99 -12.53 -3.52
C ASN A 69 -15.50 -12.28 -3.46
N LEU A 70 -15.92 -11.02 -3.56
CA LEU A 70 -17.33 -10.64 -3.61
C LEU A 70 -18.06 -11.30 -4.80
N ALA A 71 -17.44 -11.34 -5.97
CA ALA A 71 -18.02 -12.01 -7.13
C ALA A 71 -18.20 -13.51 -6.91
N ASN A 72 -17.23 -14.16 -6.25
CA ASN A 72 -17.34 -15.59 -5.94
C ASN A 72 -18.44 -15.86 -4.91
N GLU A 73 -18.51 -15.07 -3.84
CA GLU A 73 -19.59 -15.17 -2.83
C GLU A 73 -20.97 -15.06 -3.48
N LEU A 74 -21.18 -14.04 -4.33
CA LEU A 74 -22.46 -13.86 -5.03
C LEU A 74 -22.80 -15.01 -6.00
N LEU A 75 -21.79 -15.61 -6.63
CA LEU A 75 -21.99 -16.75 -7.51
C LEU A 75 -22.35 -18.01 -6.71
N GLU A 76 -21.69 -18.24 -5.57
CA GLU A 76 -21.99 -19.35 -4.65
C GLU A 76 -23.41 -19.22 -4.11
N ASP A 77 -23.80 -18.05 -3.59
CA ASP A 77 -25.15 -17.77 -3.10
C ASP A 77 -26.21 -18.03 -4.18
N ASN A 78 -25.96 -17.60 -5.42
CA ASN A 78 -26.89 -17.84 -6.52
C ASN A 78 -27.05 -19.32 -6.88
N GLN A 79 -25.97 -20.10 -6.78
CA GLN A 79 -26.01 -21.54 -7.02
C GLN A 79 -26.77 -22.27 -5.91
N GLU A 80 -26.59 -21.88 -4.66
CA GLU A 80 -27.32 -22.44 -3.52
C GLU A 80 -28.82 -22.15 -3.63
N GLN A 81 -29.20 -20.92 -3.95
CA GLN A 81 -30.60 -20.55 -4.17
C GLN A 81 -31.24 -21.38 -5.30
N LYS A 82 -30.53 -21.56 -6.42
CA LYS A 82 -31.04 -22.41 -7.53
C LYS A 82 -31.21 -23.87 -7.13
N LYS A 83 -30.37 -24.39 -6.23
CA LYS A 83 -30.49 -25.77 -5.73
C LYS A 83 -31.71 -25.89 -4.80
N SER A 84 -31.91 -24.97 -3.86
CA SER A 84 -33.08 -25.01 -2.96
C SER A 84 -34.39 -24.90 -3.73
N GLU A 85 -34.49 -23.97 -4.69
CA GLU A 85 -35.68 -23.82 -5.55
C GLU A 85 -36.01 -25.08 -6.37
N LYS A 86 -34.99 -25.87 -6.72
CA LYS A 86 -35.17 -27.13 -7.45
C LYS A 86 -35.54 -28.30 -6.53
N THR A 87 -35.14 -28.26 -5.27
CA THR A 87 -35.49 -29.28 -4.27
C THR A 87 -36.88 -29.05 -3.67
N GLU A 88 -37.37 -27.81 -3.66
CA GLU A 88 -38.71 -27.45 -3.17
C GLU A 88 -39.83 -27.63 -4.21
N LYS A 89 -39.50 -27.98 -5.47
CA LYS A 89 -40.44 -28.32 -6.54
C LYS A 89 -40.49 -29.82 -6.81
#